data_AF-A0A254SCF7-F1
#
_entry.id   AF-A0A254SCF7-F1
#
_cell.length_a   1.000
_cell.length_b   1.000
_cell.length_c   1.000
_cell.angle_alpha   90.00
_cell.angle_beta   90.00
_cell.angle_gamma   90.00
#
_symmetry.space_group_name_H-M   'P 1'
#
loop_
_entity.id
_entity.type
_entity.pdbx_description
1 polymer ?
#
loop_
_entity_poly.entity_id
_entity_poly.type
_entity_poly.pdbx_seq_one_letter_code
_entity_poly.pdbx_strand_id
1 'polypeptide(L)'
;MSSKFTAPLIFSSALALGAMGFVACGDDSNPSLPPSPTSSSSGPISMATPSVETAIVFTGLGATVGNTSVKFSGTISIDFGDSNTVADVSAARFTSVTFNVVKAGTLNPQGTAAFATPIDFANTFIQTVPLQEWGLMSNLETGYTECGSFELIVTAVVEDGVTEPSVSIEKIPFERPSKWCLAPESSSSEAPEVTGVPLDSFTVEINTKINKCIDIATRSPADAGDICFNVGASTIGLSSTTGVKFALYANKQDNDILNDYNKKYQPTNATTTDFLYNKNSLQETYPDFTSINDQFFVGIKDTYDPYTNPNSGFYAFIAMDKGEDKKDANNNRPMKILIYTTAQ
;
A
#
# COMPACT_ATOMS: atom_id res chain seq x y z
N MET A 1 -62.43 -3.74 -30.73
CA MET A 1 -62.31 -4.86 -31.69
C MET A 1 -61.28 -4.50 -32.75
N SER A 2 -60.36 -5.43 -33.01
CA SER A 2 -59.46 -5.62 -34.19
C SER A 2 -58.62 -4.44 -34.68
N SER A 3 -57.29 -4.43 -34.55
CA SER A 3 -56.26 -5.28 -35.20
C SER A 3 -56.27 -5.19 -36.73
N LYS A 4 -55.14 -4.76 -37.32
CA LYS A 4 -54.44 -5.51 -38.38
C LYS A 4 -52.91 -5.30 -38.31
N PHE A 5 -52.24 -6.39 -37.98
CA PHE A 5 -50.84 -6.71 -38.29
C PHE A 5 -50.60 -6.73 -39.80
N THR A 6 -49.37 -6.42 -40.23
CA THR A 6 -48.81 -6.95 -41.49
C THR A 6 -47.31 -7.18 -41.32
N ALA A 7 -46.94 -8.46 -41.31
CA ALA A 7 -45.67 -9.01 -41.73
C ALA A 7 -46.02 -10.09 -42.80
N PRO A 8 -45.09 -10.73 -43.54
CA PRO A 8 -43.62 -10.70 -43.45
C PRO A 8 -42.92 -10.65 -44.84
N LEU A 9 -41.59 -10.71 -44.88
CA LEU A 9 -40.84 -11.46 -45.90
C LEU A 9 -39.44 -11.81 -45.37
N ILE A 10 -39.32 -13.06 -44.91
CA ILE A 10 -38.06 -13.76 -44.72
C ILE A 10 -37.77 -14.47 -46.04
N PHE A 11 -36.60 -14.22 -46.64
CA PHE A 11 -35.98 -15.17 -47.55
C PHE A 11 -34.63 -15.58 -46.96
N SER A 12 -34.62 -16.80 -46.41
CA SER A 12 -33.41 -17.57 -46.17
C SER A 12 -32.70 -17.83 -47.50
N SER A 13 -31.38 -17.63 -47.54
CA SER A 13 -30.48 -18.42 -48.38
C SER A 13 -29.09 -18.43 -47.74
N ALA A 14 -28.52 -19.63 -47.73
CA ALA A 14 -27.45 -20.07 -46.88
C ALA A 14 -26.05 -19.80 -47.47
N LEU A 15 -25.07 -19.78 -46.55
CA LEU A 15 -23.69 -20.30 -46.65
C LEU A 15 -22.95 -20.20 -48.00
N ALA A 16 -21.81 -19.50 -47.98
CA ALA A 16 -20.56 -20.01 -48.55
C ALA A 16 -19.34 -19.45 -47.79
N LEU A 17 -18.70 -20.32 -47.00
CA LEU A 17 -17.33 -20.19 -46.52
C LEU A 17 -16.36 -20.35 -47.71
N GLY A 18 -15.24 -19.61 -47.74
CA GLY A 18 -14.05 -20.09 -48.43
C GLY A 18 -13.13 -19.06 -49.09
N ALA A 19 -12.09 -18.66 -48.34
CA ALA A 19 -10.68 -18.60 -48.74
C ALA A 19 -10.16 -17.58 -49.80
N MET A 20 -9.42 -16.60 -49.26
CA MET A 20 -7.98 -16.30 -49.49
C MET A 20 -7.47 -16.04 -50.92
N GLY A 21 -6.88 -14.86 -51.13
CA GLY A 21 -6.06 -14.54 -52.31
C GLY A 21 -5.51 -13.11 -52.34
N PHE A 22 -4.37 -12.93 -51.69
CA PHE A 22 -3.53 -11.74 -51.50
C PHE A 22 -3.11 -10.91 -52.77
N VAL A 23 -2.89 -9.59 -52.52
CA VAL A 23 -1.77 -8.68 -53.00
C VAL A 23 -1.90 -8.10 -54.41
N ALA A 24 -1.63 -6.80 -54.72
CA ALA A 24 -0.84 -5.67 -54.14
C ALA A 24 -1.42 -4.34 -54.73
N CYS A 25 -1.06 -3.09 -54.44
CA CYS A 25 -0.15 -2.35 -53.55
C CYS A 25 -0.58 -0.86 -53.71
N GLY A 26 -0.47 -0.04 -52.67
CA GLY A 26 -0.61 1.42 -52.79
C GLY A 26 -0.74 2.11 -51.45
N ASP A 27 0.42 2.46 -50.87
CA ASP A 27 0.62 3.23 -49.64
C ASP A 27 -0.24 4.51 -49.56
N ASP A 28 -0.86 4.77 -48.41
CA ASP A 28 -0.35 5.69 -47.38
C ASP A 28 -1.50 6.15 -46.46
N SER A 29 -1.18 6.37 -45.19
CA SER A 29 -2.04 6.95 -44.13
C SER A 29 -2.93 5.94 -43.40
N ASN A 30 -2.34 5.29 -42.40
CA ASN A 30 -3.05 4.55 -41.36
C ASN A 30 -3.92 5.52 -40.54
N PRO A 31 -5.28 5.49 -40.58
CA PRO A 31 -6.08 6.17 -39.58
C PRO A 31 -5.92 5.35 -38.30
N SER A 32 -5.13 5.87 -37.38
CA SER A 32 -4.90 5.25 -36.09
C SER A 32 -6.26 5.08 -35.41
N LEU A 33 -6.71 3.84 -35.27
CA LEU A 33 -7.79 3.49 -34.36
C LEU A 33 -7.45 4.13 -32.99
N PRO A 34 -8.40 4.80 -32.31
CA PRO A 34 -8.14 5.28 -30.96
C PRO A 34 -7.76 4.05 -30.11
N PRO A 35 -6.66 4.11 -29.35
CA PRO A 35 -6.22 2.97 -28.56
C PRO A 35 -7.31 2.64 -27.54
N SER A 36 -7.78 1.39 -27.54
CA SER A 36 -8.42 0.81 -26.36
C SER A 36 -7.54 1.10 -25.15
N PRO A 37 -8.09 1.45 -23.98
CA PRO A 37 -7.29 1.71 -22.80
C PRO A 37 -6.66 0.38 -22.35
N THR A 38 -5.45 0.12 -22.85
CA THR A 38 -4.53 -0.84 -22.26
C THR A 38 -4.12 -0.28 -20.92
N SER A 39 -4.60 -0.94 -19.87
CA SER A 39 -3.98 -0.98 -18.56
C SER A 39 -2.44 -1.00 -18.69
N SER A 40 -1.76 -0.21 -17.86
CA SER A 40 -0.31 0.01 -17.76
C SER A 40 0.35 0.94 -18.79
N SER A 41 0.01 2.22 -18.73
CA SER A 41 0.93 3.31 -19.10
C SER A 41 1.26 4.09 -17.83
N SER A 42 2.52 4.04 -17.39
CA SER A 42 3.07 4.71 -16.20
C SER A 42 3.37 6.20 -16.41
N GLY A 43 2.78 6.82 -17.44
CA GLY A 43 2.89 8.25 -17.73
C GLY A 43 1.70 9.06 -17.22
N PRO A 44 1.88 10.38 -17.00
CA PRO A 44 0.77 11.27 -16.66
C PRO A 44 -0.28 11.28 -17.77
N ILE A 45 -1.55 11.36 -17.40
CA ILE A 45 -2.67 11.45 -18.34
C ILE A 45 -2.59 12.78 -19.09
N SER A 46 -2.62 12.72 -20.41
CA SER A 46 -2.76 13.89 -21.27
C SER A 46 -4.23 14.32 -21.29
N MET A 47 -4.55 15.46 -20.70
CA MET A 47 -5.90 16.06 -20.81
C MET A 47 -6.01 16.81 -22.13
N ALA A 48 -7.12 16.63 -22.85
CA ALA A 48 -7.44 17.49 -23.98
C ALA A 48 -7.63 18.94 -23.49
N THR A 49 -7.15 19.92 -24.26
CA THR A 49 -7.41 21.33 -23.94
C THR A 49 -8.89 21.60 -24.15
N PRO A 50 -9.62 22.15 -23.16
CA PRO A 50 -11.02 22.56 -23.36
C PRO A 50 -11.10 23.56 -24.54
N SER A 51 -11.89 23.23 -25.55
CA SER A 51 -12.25 24.15 -26.62
C SER A 51 -13.47 24.96 -26.19
N VAL A 52 -13.48 26.25 -26.52
CA VAL A 52 -14.54 27.19 -26.09
C VAL A 52 -15.85 26.88 -26.85
N GLU A 53 -16.98 27.12 -26.17
CA GLU A 53 -18.39 26.88 -26.56
C GLU A 53 -18.98 25.56 -26.04
N THR A 54 -18.79 25.26 -24.75
CA THR A 54 -19.28 24.03 -24.15
C THR A 54 -20.81 23.98 -24.04
N ALA A 55 -21.46 23.42 -25.05
CA ALA A 55 -22.78 22.83 -24.97
C ALA A 55 -22.84 21.62 -24.01
N ILE A 56 -21.90 21.44 -23.08
CA ILE A 56 -21.85 20.30 -22.16
C ILE A 56 -22.02 20.82 -20.74
N VAL A 57 -23.08 20.38 -20.07
CA VAL A 57 -23.37 20.74 -18.68
C VAL A 57 -23.17 19.55 -17.78
N PHE A 58 -22.48 19.79 -16.67
CA PHE A 58 -22.37 18.85 -15.57
C PHE A 58 -23.28 19.30 -14.43
N THR A 59 -24.18 18.43 -13.97
CA THR A 59 -25.12 18.76 -12.90
C THR A 59 -25.09 17.70 -11.80
N GLY A 60 -25.13 18.16 -10.55
CA GLY A 60 -25.25 17.28 -9.37
C GLY A 60 -24.10 16.28 -9.22
N LEU A 61 -22.90 16.62 -9.70
CA LEU A 61 -21.75 15.73 -9.61
C LEU A 61 -21.37 15.44 -8.16
N GLY A 62 -21.10 14.17 -7.87
CA GLY A 62 -20.72 13.73 -6.54
C GLY A 62 -20.15 12.33 -6.52
N ALA A 63 -19.56 11.97 -5.39
CA ALA A 63 -19.04 10.63 -5.14
C ALA A 63 -19.58 10.11 -3.80
N THR A 64 -20.03 8.87 -3.80
CA THR A 64 -20.41 8.14 -2.59
C THR A 64 -19.44 7.00 -2.38
N VAL A 65 -18.65 7.10 -1.31
CA VAL A 65 -17.65 6.09 -0.96
C VAL A 65 -18.34 4.94 -0.23
N GLY A 66 -18.40 3.79 -0.88
CA GLY A 66 -18.99 2.57 -0.35
C GLY A 66 -17.97 1.65 0.31
N ASN A 67 -18.41 0.43 0.60
CA ASN A 67 -17.58 -0.52 1.32
C ASN A 67 -16.46 -1.10 0.48
N THR A 68 -16.63 -1.35 -0.81
CA THR A 68 -15.61 -1.92 -1.73
C THR A 68 -15.44 -1.09 -3.00
N SER A 69 -16.27 -0.06 -3.20
CA SER A 69 -16.26 0.77 -4.40
C SER A 69 -16.69 2.20 -4.11
N VAL A 70 -16.33 3.12 -5.00
CA VAL A 70 -16.84 4.49 -5.05
C VAL A 70 -17.86 4.56 -6.17
N LYS A 71 -19.07 5.03 -5.85
CA LYS A 71 -20.13 5.27 -6.84
C LYS A 71 -20.18 6.74 -7.18
N PHE A 72 -20.23 7.07 -8.46
CA PHE A 72 -20.29 8.45 -8.92
C PHE A 72 -21.72 8.80 -9.31
N SER A 73 -22.15 10.00 -8.96
CA SER A 73 -23.49 10.53 -9.22
C SER A 73 -23.43 11.83 -9.99
N GLY A 74 -24.58 12.22 -10.54
CA GLY A 74 -24.75 13.40 -11.38
C GLY A 74 -25.03 13.05 -12.82
N THR A 75 -25.20 14.10 -13.63
CA THR A 75 -25.62 13.99 -15.01
C THR A 75 -24.75 14.88 -15.90
N ILE A 76 -24.28 14.31 -17.00
CA ILE A 76 -23.67 15.03 -18.11
C ILE A 76 -24.74 15.18 -19.19
N SER A 77 -25.03 16.40 -19.64
CA SER A 77 -26.04 16.65 -20.67
C SER A 77 -25.55 17.65 -21.69
N ILE A 78 -26.09 17.56 -22.89
CA ILE A 78 -25.89 18.61 -23.89
C ILE A 78 -26.85 19.77 -23.58
N ASP A 79 -26.34 20.99 -23.43
CA ASP A 79 -27.14 22.21 -23.29
C ASP A 79 -27.68 22.63 -24.66
N PHE A 80 -29.00 22.71 -24.76
CA PHE A 80 -29.68 23.27 -25.93
C PHE A 80 -30.30 24.65 -25.63
N GLY A 81 -30.09 25.17 -24.42
CA GLY A 81 -30.65 26.43 -23.94
C GLY A 81 -29.97 27.67 -24.55
N ASP A 82 -28.71 27.56 -24.96
CA ASP A 82 -27.98 28.58 -25.73
C ASP A 82 -27.81 28.09 -27.17
N SER A 83 -28.68 28.50 -28.08
CA SER A 83 -28.67 28.05 -29.48
C SER A 83 -27.44 28.48 -30.28
N ASN A 84 -26.52 29.25 -29.70
CA ASN A 84 -25.29 29.67 -30.35
C ASN A 84 -24.12 28.70 -30.10
N THR A 85 -24.23 27.77 -29.15
CA THR A 85 -23.18 26.79 -28.81
C THR A 85 -23.38 25.43 -29.46
N VAL A 86 -24.52 25.20 -30.14
CA VAL A 86 -24.85 23.96 -30.85
C VAL A 86 -25.30 24.28 -32.28
N ALA A 87 -24.55 23.82 -33.28
CA ALA A 87 -24.85 24.07 -34.68
C ALA A 87 -25.98 23.17 -35.25
N ASP A 88 -26.09 21.92 -34.78
CA ASP A 88 -27.14 20.98 -35.15
C ASP A 88 -27.65 20.19 -33.93
N VAL A 89 -28.74 20.68 -33.35
CA VAL A 89 -29.43 20.04 -32.19
C VAL A 89 -29.92 18.63 -32.50
N SER A 90 -30.25 18.33 -33.76
CA SER A 90 -30.80 17.03 -34.16
C SER A 90 -29.75 15.94 -34.31
N ALA A 91 -28.49 16.33 -34.55
CA ALA A 91 -27.34 15.44 -34.65
C ALA A 91 -26.46 15.44 -33.38
N ALA A 92 -26.62 16.44 -32.51
CA ALA A 92 -25.82 16.61 -31.31
C ALA A 92 -25.83 15.37 -30.41
N ARG A 93 -24.66 14.79 -30.18
CA ARG A 93 -24.47 13.59 -29.35
C ARG A 93 -23.07 13.52 -28.75
N PHE A 94 -22.94 12.82 -27.63
CA PHE A 94 -21.64 12.45 -27.09
C PHE A 94 -20.99 11.42 -28.00
N THR A 95 -19.79 11.71 -28.51
CA THR A 95 -18.97 10.77 -29.28
C THR A 95 -17.95 10.05 -28.41
N SER A 96 -17.60 10.64 -27.27
CA SER A 96 -16.73 10.02 -26.28
C SER A 96 -16.99 10.59 -24.90
N VAL A 97 -17.04 9.72 -23.89
CA VAL A 97 -16.98 10.11 -22.47
C VAL A 97 -15.97 9.21 -21.79
N THR A 98 -14.91 9.81 -21.25
CA THR A 98 -13.81 9.08 -20.61
C THR A 98 -13.75 9.40 -19.13
N PHE A 99 -13.37 8.38 -18.36
CA PHE A 99 -13.34 8.40 -16.90
C PHE A 99 -11.97 7.98 -16.43
N ASN A 100 -11.23 8.93 -15.85
CA ASN A 100 -9.89 8.68 -15.37
C ASN A 100 -9.82 9.02 -13.89
N VAL A 101 -9.48 8.04 -13.07
CA VAL A 101 -9.24 8.28 -11.66
C VAL A 101 -7.76 8.62 -11.48
N VAL A 102 -7.47 9.70 -10.76
CA VAL A 102 -6.11 10.18 -10.49
C VAL A 102 -5.96 10.55 -9.02
N LYS A 103 -4.72 10.58 -8.53
CA LYS A 103 -4.45 11.20 -7.22
C LYS A 103 -4.70 12.71 -7.31
N ALA A 104 -5.40 13.27 -6.33
CA ALA A 104 -5.76 14.69 -6.31
C ALA A 104 -4.52 15.58 -6.46
N GLY A 105 -4.61 16.59 -7.31
CA GLY A 105 -3.49 17.50 -7.62
C GLY A 105 -2.39 16.90 -8.51
N THR A 106 -2.57 15.67 -9.02
CA THR A 106 -1.67 15.03 -9.99
C THR A 106 -2.45 14.61 -11.25
N LEU A 107 -1.74 14.19 -12.29
CA LEU A 107 -2.32 13.52 -13.47
C LEU A 107 -1.90 12.05 -13.53
N ASN A 108 -1.44 11.49 -12.42
CA ASN A 108 -1.00 10.09 -12.39
C ASN A 108 -2.25 9.20 -12.26
N PRO A 109 -2.48 8.27 -13.21
CA PRO A 109 -3.63 7.38 -13.16
C PRO A 109 -3.58 6.49 -11.92
N GLN A 110 -4.72 6.37 -11.24
CA GLN A 110 -4.90 5.62 -10.01
C GLN A 110 -6.26 4.95 -10.05
N GLY A 111 -6.33 3.62 -10.00
CA GLY A 111 -7.60 2.91 -10.09
C GLY A 111 -8.23 2.97 -11.49
N THR A 112 -9.42 2.39 -11.61
CA THR A 112 -10.22 2.41 -12.85
C THR A 112 -11.66 2.77 -12.52
N ALA A 113 -12.28 3.64 -13.32
CA ALA A 113 -13.70 3.93 -13.24
C ALA A 113 -14.37 3.50 -14.55
N ALA A 114 -15.46 2.74 -14.44
CA ALA A 114 -16.20 2.26 -15.59
C ALA A 114 -17.68 2.13 -15.24
N PHE A 115 -18.53 2.20 -16.27
CA PHE A 115 -19.93 1.82 -16.14
C PHE A 115 -20.07 0.33 -15.88
N ALA A 116 -21.18 -0.06 -15.24
CA ALA A 116 -21.51 -1.46 -15.02
C ALA A 116 -21.64 -2.24 -16.34
N THR A 117 -22.09 -1.55 -17.39
CA THR A 117 -22.17 -2.06 -18.76
C THR A 117 -21.38 -1.12 -19.68
N PRO A 118 -20.47 -1.63 -20.53
CA PRO A 118 -19.76 -0.82 -21.51
C PRO A 118 -20.73 -0.09 -22.44
N ILE A 119 -20.43 1.18 -22.74
CA ILE A 119 -21.26 2.03 -23.60
C ILE A 119 -20.41 2.45 -24.79
N ASP A 120 -20.93 2.22 -25.99
CA ASP A 120 -20.31 2.68 -27.23
C ASP A 120 -20.88 4.05 -27.60
N PHE A 121 -20.22 5.11 -27.14
CA PHE A 121 -20.61 6.50 -27.43
C PHE A 121 -20.46 6.87 -28.90
N ALA A 122 -19.56 6.24 -29.65
CA ALA A 122 -19.36 6.56 -31.06
C ALA A 122 -20.53 6.08 -31.93
N ASN A 123 -21.13 4.94 -31.57
CA ASN A 123 -22.19 4.32 -32.37
C ASN A 123 -23.60 4.45 -31.76
N THR A 124 -23.72 4.99 -30.53
CA THR A 124 -25.01 5.17 -29.85
C THR A 124 -25.38 6.64 -29.76
N PHE A 125 -26.62 6.97 -30.14
CA PHE A 125 -27.12 8.34 -29.99
C PHE A 125 -27.43 8.64 -28.52
N ILE A 126 -26.53 9.37 -27.86
CA ILE A 126 -26.62 9.69 -26.43
C ILE A 126 -26.44 11.20 -26.24
N GLN A 127 -27.42 11.83 -25.58
CA GLN A 127 -27.40 13.27 -25.26
C GLN A 127 -27.38 13.55 -23.76
N THR A 128 -27.57 12.51 -22.94
CA THR A 128 -27.56 12.61 -21.49
C THR A 128 -26.95 11.35 -20.91
N VAL A 129 -26.03 11.52 -19.96
CA VAL A 129 -25.27 10.46 -19.29
C VAL A 129 -25.53 10.57 -17.79
N PRO A 130 -26.51 9.83 -17.24
CA PRO A 130 -26.75 9.76 -15.81
C PRO A 130 -25.74 8.79 -15.15
N LEU A 131 -24.74 9.32 -14.46
CA LEU A 131 -23.60 8.55 -13.95
C LEU A 131 -24.02 7.44 -12.98
N GLN A 132 -24.93 7.75 -12.06
CA GLN A 132 -25.39 6.80 -11.04
C GLN A 132 -26.31 5.72 -11.62
N GLU A 133 -27.25 6.10 -12.49
CA GLU A 133 -28.20 5.17 -13.08
C GLU A 133 -27.50 4.16 -14.00
N TRP A 134 -26.42 4.59 -14.67
CA TRP A 134 -25.59 3.73 -15.50
C TRP A 134 -24.51 3.00 -14.70
N GLY A 135 -24.48 3.19 -13.38
CA GLY A 135 -23.65 2.45 -12.45
C GLY A 135 -22.16 2.76 -12.59
N LEU A 136 -21.79 4.00 -12.88
CA LEU A 136 -20.39 4.42 -12.90
C LEU A 136 -19.77 4.23 -11.51
N MET A 137 -18.76 3.38 -11.44
CA MET A 137 -18.07 3.10 -10.19
C MET A 137 -16.59 2.84 -10.40
N SER A 138 -15.83 3.03 -9.33
CA SER A 138 -14.44 2.60 -9.23
C SER A 138 -14.27 1.58 -8.11
N ASN A 139 -13.52 0.50 -8.36
CA ASN A 139 -13.25 -0.53 -7.37
C ASN A 139 -12.09 -0.10 -6.46
N LEU A 140 -12.33 0.03 -5.16
CA LEU A 140 -11.32 0.48 -4.20
C LEU A 140 -10.24 -0.57 -3.88
N GLU A 141 -10.48 -1.83 -4.23
CA GLU A 141 -9.58 -2.96 -3.98
C GLU A 141 -8.47 -3.08 -5.04
N THR A 142 -8.69 -2.56 -6.24
CA THR A 142 -7.80 -2.79 -7.40
C THR A 142 -7.37 -1.50 -8.09
N GLY A 143 -6.11 -1.44 -8.51
CA GLY A 143 -5.56 -0.38 -9.35
C GLY A 143 -5.07 0.88 -8.61
N TYR A 144 -5.28 0.99 -7.30
CA TYR A 144 -4.80 2.11 -6.49
C TYR A 144 -3.52 1.74 -5.75
N THR A 145 -2.47 2.55 -5.90
CA THR A 145 -1.15 2.30 -5.27
C THR A 145 -0.95 3.08 -3.98
N GLU A 146 -1.78 4.09 -3.69
CA GLU A 146 -1.57 5.00 -2.57
C GLU A 146 -2.85 5.29 -1.76
N CYS A 147 -2.69 5.97 -0.63
CA CYS A 147 -3.76 6.54 0.18
C CYS A 147 -3.99 8.02 -0.12
N GLY A 148 -5.18 8.50 0.24
CA GLY A 148 -5.47 9.92 0.33
C GLY A 148 -6.64 10.35 -0.54
N SER A 149 -6.56 11.60 -0.99
CA SER A 149 -7.57 12.23 -1.83
C SER A 149 -7.34 11.89 -3.30
N PHE A 150 -8.40 11.50 -3.98
CA PHE A 150 -8.43 11.17 -5.40
C PHE A 150 -9.48 12.03 -6.11
N GLU A 151 -9.34 12.13 -7.42
CA GLU A 151 -10.28 12.82 -8.29
C GLU A 151 -10.65 11.89 -9.45
N LEU A 152 -11.94 11.79 -9.75
CA LEU A 152 -12.38 11.29 -11.05
C LEU A 152 -12.40 12.47 -12.02
N ILE A 153 -11.55 12.43 -13.04
CA ILE A 153 -11.59 13.33 -14.19
C ILE A 153 -12.55 12.74 -15.21
N VAL A 154 -13.59 13.51 -15.54
CA VAL A 154 -14.57 13.19 -16.57
C VAL A 154 -14.29 14.09 -17.76
N THR A 155 -13.97 13.50 -18.91
CA THR A 155 -13.82 14.24 -20.16
C THR A 155 -14.91 13.81 -21.12
N ALA A 156 -15.78 14.75 -21.50
CA ALA A 156 -16.85 14.54 -22.45
C ALA A 156 -16.55 15.27 -23.76
N VAL A 157 -16.81 14.58 -24.86
CA VAL A 157 -16.64 15.07 -26.24
C VAL A 157 -17.97 14.95 -26.95
N VAL A 158 -18.41 16.06 -27.53
CA VAL A 158 -19.66 16.14 -28.29
C VAL A 158 -19.35 16.47 -29.75
N GLU A 159 -20.08 15.80 -30.64
CA GLU A 159 -20.25 16.21 -32.03
C GLU A 159 -21.60 16.93 -32.11
N ASP A 160 -21.58 18.24 -32.29
CA ASP A 160 -22.73 19.17 -32.28
C ASP A 160 -22.91 19.91 -33.62
N GLY A 161 -22.20 19.47 -34.66
CA GLY A 161 -22.19 20.08 -35.99
C GLY A 161 -21.21 21.25 -36.15
N VAL A 162 -20.45 21.62 -35.10
CA VAL A 162 -19.35 22.59 -35.20
C VAL A 162 -18.12 21.92 -35.82
N THR A 163 -17.25 22.69 -36.49
CA THR A 163 -16.09 22.17 -37.23
C THR A 163 -15.06 21.47 -36.35
N GLU A 164 -14.96 21.89 -35.08
CA GLU A 164 -14.16 21.23 -34.06
C GLU A 164 -15.08 20.68 -32.97
N PRO A 165 -14.82 19.46 -32.45
CA PRO A 165 -15.67 18.88 -31.43
C PRO A 165 -15.56 19.65 -30.11
N SER A 166 -16.70 19.84 -29.46
CA SER A 166 -16.79 20.46 -28.13
C SER A 166 -16.26 19.51 -27.07
N VAL A 167 -15.27 19.96 -26.28
CA VAL A 167 -14.64 19.17 -25.22
C VAL A 167 -14.80 19.86 -23.87
N SER A 168 -15.36 19.16 -22.90
CA SER A 168 -15.48 19.65 -21.52
C SER A 168 -14.93 18.65 -20.51
N ILE A 169 -14.28 19.17 -19.48
CA ILE A 169 -13.60 18.39 -18.44
C ILE A 169 -14.09 18.85 -17.08
N GLU A 170 -14.53 17.90 -16.26
CA GLU A 170 -14.96 18.16 -14.89
C GLU A 170 -14.34 17.15 -13.92
N LYS A 171 -14.20 17.54 -12.65
CA LYS A 171 -13.53 16.74 -11.63
C LYS A 171 -14.45 16.43 -10.46
N ILE A 172 -14.52 15.17 -10.08
CA ILE A 172 -15.28 14.71 -8.91
C ILE A 172 -14.31 14.24 -7.84
N PRO A 173 -14.11 14.99 -6.74
CA PRO A 173 -13.21 14.58 -5.68
C PRO A 173 -13.83 13.47 -4.82
N PHE A 174 -12.99 12.57 -4.31
CA PHE A 174 -13.36 11.58 -3.30
C PHE A 174 -12.17 11.18 -2.43
N GLU A 175 -12.45 10.61 -1.26
CA GLU A 175 -11.41 10.13 -0.34
C GLU A 175 -11.43 8.61 -0.26
N ARG A 176 -10.26 7.98 -0.43
CA ARG A 176 -10.14 6.52 -0.29
C ARG A 176 -10.11 6.16 1.20
N PRO A 177 -11.03 5.30 1.69
CA PRO A 177 -11.04 4.89 3.09
C PRO A 177 -9.73 4.22 3.51
N SER A 178 -9.28 4.51 4.73
CA SER A 178 -8.02 3.98 5.30
C SER A 178 -7.97 2.46 5.39
N LYS A 179 -9.11 1.77 5.35
CA LYS A 179 -9.17 0.29 5.32
C LYS A 179 -8.74 -0.31 3.98
N TRP A 180 -8.80 0.47 2.90
CA TRP A 180 -8.40 0.05 1.56
C TRP A 180 -7.07 0.61 1.14
N CYS A 181 -6.54 1.54 1.92
CA CYS A 181 -5.13 1.85 1.85
C CYS A 181 -4.32 0.56 1.88
N LEU A 182 -3.54 0.36 0.82
CA LEU A 182 -2.28 -0.36 1.00
C LEU A 182 -1.56 0.42 2.09
N ALA A 183 -1.15 -0.27 3.17
CA ALA A 183 -0.34 0.36 4.19
C ALA A 183 0.73 1.17 3.46
N PRO A 184 0.83 2.49 3.69
CA PRO A 184 1.63 3.33 2.83
C PRO A 184 3.01 2.71 2.73
N GLU A 185 3.45 2.39 1.51
CA GLU A 185 4.87 2.47 1.24
C GLU A 185 5.21 3.93 1.53
N SER A 186 5.78 4.14 2.71
CA SER A 186 6.23 5.42 3.20
C SER A 186 6.95 6.15 2.08
N SER A 187 6.59 7.41 1.87
CA SER A 187 7.31 8.38 1.04
C SER A 187 8.79 8.07 0.96
N SER A 188 9.28 7.77 -0.24
CA SER A 188 10.69 7.58 -0.57
C SER A 188 11.52 8.83 -0.22
N SER A 189 11.98 8.90 1.02
CA SER A 189 13.40 8.68 1.23
C SER A 189 13.49 7.20 1.59
N GLU A 190 14.16 6.38 0.79
CA GLU A 190 14.73 5.16 1.36
C GLU A 190 15.45 5.60 2.63
N ALA A 191 14.92 5.24 3.81
CA ALA A 191 15.71 5.34 5.01
C ALA A 191 16.97 4.53 4.67
N PRO A 192 18.16 5.16 4.68
CA PRO A 192 19.34 4.58 4.06
C PRO A 192 19.48 3.14 4.52
N GLU A 193 19.63 2.18 3.60
CA GLU A 193 19.67 0.76 3.97
C GLU A 193 20.59 0.60 5.18
N VAL A 194 20.03 0.14 6.31
CA VAL A 194 20.81 -0.01 7.54
C VAL A 194 21.78 -1.14 7.28
N THR A 195 23.01 -0.81 6.91
CA THR A 195 24.09 -1.79 6.86
C THR A 195 24.33 -2.24 8.29
N GLY A 196 23.96 -3.47 8.61
CA GLY A 196 24.11 -4.02 9.95
C GLY A 196 25.55 -3.88 10.45
N VAL A 197 25.71 -3.42 11.69
CA VAL A 197 27.04 -3.31 12.32
C VAL A 197 27.41 -4.66 12.93
N PRO A 198 28.64 -5.17 12.69
CA PRO A 198 29.09 -6.41 13.31
C PRO A 198 29.02 -6.37 14.84
N LEU A 199 28.60 -7.48 15.43
CA LEU A 199 28.46 -7.66 16.86
C LEU A 199 29.47 -8.69 17.38
N ASP A 200 30.12 -8.34 18.48
CA ASP A 200 30.89 -9.28 19.30
C ASP A 200 29.97 -9.98 20.29
N SER A 201 30.25 -11.25 20.57
CA SER A 201 29.56 -11.98 21.62
C SER A 201 30.45 -12.30 22.82
N PHE A 202 29.82 -12.32 24.00
CA PHE A 202 30.44 -12.79 25.23
C PHE A 202 29.37 -13.41 26.13
N THR A 203 29.79 -14.25 27.07
CA THR A 203 28.89 -14.88 28.03
C THR A 203 29.23 -14.45 29.43
N VAL A 204 28.21 -14.06 30.21
CA VAL A 204 28.34 -13.65 31.61
C VAL A 204 27.50 -14.57 32.48
N GLU A 205 28.07 -14.98 33.59
CA GLU A 205 27.34 -15.66 34.66
C GLU A 205 27.03 -14.64 35.75
N ILE A 206 25.74 -14.42 36.01
CA ILE A 206 25.26 -13.50 37.04
C ILE A 206 24.65 -14.25 38.21
N ASN A 207 24.62 -13.60 39.35
CA ASN A 207 23.84 -14.04 40.49
C ASN A 207 22.70 -13.03 40.72
N THR A 208 21.47 -13.52 40.66
CA THR A 208 20.27 -12.68 40.76
C THR A 208 20.07 -12.00 42.14
N LYS A 209 20.91 -12.32 43.14
CA LYS A 209 20.90 -11.72 44.48
C LYS A 209 22.05 -10.73 44.71
N ILE A 210 23.22 -10.95 44.11
CA ILE A 210 24.45 -10.16 44.25
C ILE A 210 25.07 -10.05 42.87
N ASN A 211 25.46 -8.85 42.41
CA ASN A 211 25.88 -8.63 41.03
C ASN A 211 24.81 -9.09 40.02
N LYS A 212 23.58 -8.63 40.24
CA LYS A 212 22.40 -9.01 39.47
C LYS A 212 22.30 -8.34 38.09
N CYS A 213 23.21 -7.41 37.82
CA CYS A 213 23.29 -6.67 36.57
C CYS A 213 24.53 -7.05 35.77
N ILE A 214 24.51 -6.72 34.49
CA ILE A 214 25.63 -6.86 33.58
C ILE A 214 25.99 -5.48 33.07
N ASP A 215 27.25 -5.10 33.23
CA ASP A 215 27.83 -3.91 32.59
C ASP A 215 28.42 -4.35 31.24
N ILE A 216 27.90 -3.80 30.15
CA ILE A 216 28.33 -4.16 28.80
C ILE A 216 29.73 -3.61 28.50
N ALA A 217 30.09 -2.46 29.07
CA ALA A 217 31.39 -1.86 28.84
C ALA A 217 32.52 -2.69 29.47
N THR A 218 32.30 -3.24 30.67
CA THR A 218 33.29 -4.10 31.34
C THR A 218 33.09 -5.59 31.05
N ARG A 219 32.01 -5.97 30.38
CA ARG A 219 31.61 -7.35 30.09
C ARG A 219 31.56 -8.24 31.35
N SER A 220 31.09 -7.67 32.47
CA SER A 220 31.14 -8.33 33.78
C SER A 220 29.85 -8.18 34.59
N PRO A 221 29.60 -9.08 35.57
CA PRO A 221 28.56 -8.88 36.56
C PRO A 221 28.82 -7.64 37.43
N ALA A 222 27.76 -6.95 37.81
CA ALA A 222 27.80 -5.76 38.66
C ALA A 222 26.48 -5.58 39.42
N ASP A 223 26.47 -4.78 40.48
CA ASP A 223 25.24 -4.49 41.25
C ASP A 223 24.29 -3.52 40.51
N ALA A 224 24.84 -2.73 39.60
CA ALA A 224 24.16 -1.83 38.68
C ALA A 224 24.74 -2.04 37.27
N GLY A 225 23.93 -1.86 36.22
CA GLY A 225 24.39 -2.08 34.86
C GLY A 225 23.30 -1.91 33.81
N ASP A 226 23.64 -2.34 32.60
CA ASP A 226 22.81 -2.21 31.42
C ASP A 226 21.66 -3.21 31.41
N ILE A 227 21.94 -4.45 31.82
CA ILE A 227 20.97 -5.56 31.84
C ILE A 227 20.89 -6.09 33.26
N CYS A 228 19.80 -5.81 33.97
CA CYS A 228 19.59 -6.17 35.37
C CYS A 228 18.44 -7.16 35.53
N PHE A 229 18.69 -8.22 36.31
CA PHE A 229 17.71 -9.26 36.59
C PHE A 229 17.26 -9.17 38.04
N ASN A 230 15.95 -9.02 38.27
CA ASN A 230 15.38 -8.95 39.61
C ASN A 230 14.52 -10.18 39.87
N VAL A 231 14.80 -10.93 40.93
CA VAL A 231 14.00 -12.10 41.29
C VAL A 231 12.77 -11.68 42.08
N GLY A 232 11.59 -11.96 41.51
CA GLY A 232 10.32 -11.99 42.21
C GLY A 232 10.06 -13.36 42.85
N ALA A 233 8.87 -13.54 43.44
CA ALA A 233 8.51 -14.81 44.10
C ALA A 233 8.52 -16.01 43.15
N SER A 234 8.05 -15.81 41.91
CA SER A 234 7.93 -16.85 40.87
C SER A 234 8.43 -16.42 39.50
N THR A 235 8.82 -15.15 39.33
CA THR A 235 9.27 -14.59 38.05
C THR A 235 10.64 -13.96 38.19
N ILE A 236 11.34 -13.80 37.07
CA ILE A 236 12.53 -12.96 36.97
C ILE A 236 12.13 -11.74 36.15
N GLY A 237 12.24 -10.55 36.72
CA GLY A 237 12.07 -9.30 36.00
C GLY A 237 13.38 -8.86 35.35
N LEU A 238 13.30 -8.20 34.21
CA LEU A 238 14.40 -7.57 33.50
C LEU A 238 14.24 -6.04 33.58
N SER A 239 15.34 -5.34 33.77
CA SER A 239 15.38 -3.88 33.94
C SER A 239 16.76 -3.33 33.58
N SER A 240 16.92 -2.01 33.56
CA SER A 240 18.20 -1.34 33.38
C SER A 240 18.38 -0.25 34.43
N THR A 241 19.61 -0.01 34.87
CA THR A 241 19.96 1.17 35.68
C THR A 241 20.68 2.25 34.87
N THR A 242 20.97 1.99 33.59
CA THR A 242 21.71 2.90 32.70
C THR A 242 20.84 3.45 31.55
N GLY A 243 19.53 3.20 31.59
CA GLY A 243 18.57 3.69 30.60
C GLY A 243 18.42 2.81 29.36
N VAL A 244 18.82 1.54 29.42
CA VAL A 244 18.52 0.58 28.35
C VAL A 244 17.03 0.23 28.38
N LYS A 245 16.39 0.29 27.22
CA LYS A 245 15.04 -0.22 26.98
C LYS A 245 15.12 -1.55 26.25
N PHE A 246 14.23 -2.47 26.57
CA PHE A 246 14.25 -3.83 26.03
C PHE A 246 13.07 -4.05 25.10
N ALA A 247 13.23 -4.93 24.12
CA ALA A 247 12.18 -5.46 23.29
C ALA A 247 12.43 -6.96 23.09
N LEU A 248 11.39 -7.72 22.79
CA LEU A 248 11.59 -9.09 22.31
C LEU A 248 12.09 -9.07 20.87
N TYR A 249 12.97 -10.02 20.56
CA TYR A 249 13.33 -10.32 19.18
C TYR A 249 12.05 -10.60 18.39
N ALA A 250 11.83 -9.79 17.36
CA ALA A 250 10.79 -10.03 16.39
C ALA A 250 11.36 -11.06 15.40
N ASN A 251 10.97 -12.32 15.57
CA ASN A 251 11.34 -13.39 14.65
C ASN A 251 11.13 -12.93 13.21
N LYS A 252 12.12 -13.17 12.36
CA LYS A 252 11.91 -13.13 10.91
C LYS A 252 10.90 -14.23 10.63
N GLN A 253 9.65 -13.87 10.35
CA GLN A 253 8.63 -14.83 9.89
C GLN A 253 8.97 -15.27 8.46
N ASP A 254 10.14 -15.88 8.29
CA ASP A 254 10.58 -16.49 7.05
C ASP A 254 10.46 -18.01 7.16
N ASN A 255 10.47 -18.69 6.02
CA ASN A 255 10.28 -20.14 5.97
C ASN A 255 11.54 -20.92 6.41
N ASP A 256 12.59 -20.23 6.89
CA ASP A 256 13.88 -20.82 7.26
C ASP A 256 14.14 -20.70 8.76
N ILE A 257 13.87 -21.80 9.48
CA ILE A 257 14.07 -21.91 10.92
C ILE A 257 15.52 -21.65 11.37
N LEU A 258 16.50 -21.65 10.47
CA LEU A 258 17.89 -21.29 10.79
C LEU A 258 18.08 -19.78 10.95
N ASN A 259 17.18 -18.96 10.42
CA ASN A 259 17.13 -17.51 10.59
C ASN A 259 16.25 -17.08 11.79
N ASP A 260 15.53 -18.04 12.39
CA ASP A 260 14.80 -17.88 13.64
C ASP A 260 15.74 -18.06 14.84
N TYR A 261 16.54 -17.02 15.14
CA TYR A 261 17.51 -17.10 16.22
C TYR A 261 16.88 -17.38 17.58
N ASN A 262 17.45 -18.36 18.27
CA ASN A 262 17.05 -18.80 19.59
C ASN A 262 18.25 -19.41 20.32
N LYS A 263 18.02 -19.96 21.52
CA LYS A 263 19.07 -20.57 22.33
C LYS A 263 19.89 -21.64 21.60
N LYS A 264 19.25 -22.40 20.70
CA LYS A 264 19.86 -23.50 19.94
C LYS A 264 20.48 -23.03 18.62
N TYR A 265 19.89 -22.04 17.97
CA TYR A 265 20.34 -21.50 16.68
C TYR A 265 20.78 -20.05 16.87
N GLN A 266 22.09 -19.87 17.07
CA GLN A 266 22.70 -18.56 17.31
C GLN A 266 23.45 -18.09 16.07
N PRO A 267 23.44 -16.78 15.77
CA PRO A 267 24.20 -16.25 14.64
C PRO A 267 25.71 -16.35 14.89
N THR A 268 26.46 -16.85 13.91
CA THR A 268 27.93 -16.96 14.01
C THR A 268 28.65 -15.64 13.69
N ASN A 269 28.12 -14.87 12.75
CA ASN A 269 28.63 -13.55 12.35
C ASN A 269 27.50 -12.53 12.49
N ALA A 270 27.11 -12.27 13.72
CA ALA A 270 25.93 -11.47 14.01
C ALA A 270 26.14 -9.98 13.67
N THR A 271 25.10 -9.35 13.17
CA THR A 271 25.00 -7.92 12.90
C THR A 271 23.78 -7.32 13.59
N THR A 272 23.72 -6.00 13.74
CA THR A 272 22.54 -5.32 14.33
C THR A 272 21.24 -5.64 13.58
N THR A 273 21.30 -5.89 12.27
CA THR A 273 20.16 -6.25 11.42
C THR A 273 19.69 -7.70 11.56
N ASP A 274 20.48 -8.55 12.23
CA ASP A 274 20.09 -9.93 12.51
C ASP A 274 19.07 -10.02 13.65
N PHE A 275 19.05 -9.05 14.55
CA PHE A 275 18.15 -9.00 15.69
C PHE A 275 17.09 -7.90 15.51
N LEU A 276 16.05 -8.22 14.75
CA LEU A 276 14.91 -7.33 14.53
C LEU A 276 14.08 -7.15 15.81
N TYR A 277 13.49 -5.97 15.98
CA TYR A 277 12.62 -5.66 17.11
C TYR A 277 11.58 -4.61 16.71
N ASN A 278 10.45 -4.60 17.40
CA ASN A 278 9.47 -3.53 17.25
C ASN A 278 9.87 -2.34 18.14
N LYS A 279 10.23 -1.20 17.54
CA LYS A 279 10.61 0.01 18.30
C LYS A 279 9.52 0.47 19.27
N ASN A 280 8.24 0.29 18.92
CA ASN A 280 7.11 0.66 19.77
C ASN A 280 6.90 -0.33 20.93
N SER A 281 7.55 -1.49 20.91
CA SER A 281 7.54 -2.45 22.02
C SER A 281 8.69 -2.27 22.99
N LEU A 282 9.54 -1.23 22.83
CA LEU A 282 10.62 -0.95 23.76
C LEU A 282 10.07 -0.54 25.14
N GLN A 283 10.50 -1.21 26.20
CA GLN A 283 10.08 -0.95 27.57
C GLN A 283 11.29 -0.91 28.52
N GLU A 284 11.24 -0.06 29.55
CA GLU A 284 12.31 0.06 30.54
C GLU A 284 12.41 -1.18 31.46
N THR A 285 11.30 -1.89 31.63
CA THR A 285 11.21 -3.07 32.48
C THR A 285 10.36 -4.15 31.83
N TYR A 286 10.80 -5.41 31.92
CA TYR A 286 10.02 -6.58 31.56
C TYR A 286 9.71 -7.38 32.84
N PRO A 287 8.44 -7.53 33.23
CA PRO A 287 8.08 -8.10 34.53
C PRO A 287 8.30 -9.63 34.63
N ASP A 288 8.33 -10.32 33.48
CA ASP A 288 8.47 -11.77 33.43
C ASP A 288 9.35 -12.20 32.26
N PHE A 289 10.65 -12.31 32.53
CA PHE A 289 11.67 -12.88 31.65
C PHE A 289 11.59 -14.42 31.60
N THR A 290 11.04 -15.05 32.64
CA THR A 290 10.99 -16.51 32.78
C THR A 290 10.02 -17.15 31.80
N SER A 291 8.84 -16.55 31.56
CA SER A 291 7.83 -17.07 30.63
C SER A 291 8.20 -16.98 29.15
N ILE A 292 9.29 -16.29 28.83
CA ILE A 292 9.72 -16.04 27.46
C ILE A 292 10.69 -17.15 27.06
N ASN A 293 10.18 -18.13 26.30
CA ASN A 293 10.86 -19.37 25.91
C ASN A 293 11.98 -19.11 24.90
N ASP A 294 13.25 -19.36 25.29
CA ASP A 294 14.44 -19.42 24.41
C ASP A 294 14.56 -18.33 23.32
N GLN A 295 14.00 -17.15 23.57
CA GLN A 295 14.03 -16.01 22.65
C GLN A 295 15.08 -14.99 23.06
N PHE A 296 15.63 -14.31 22.06
CA PHE A 296 16.48 -13.15 22.28
C PHE A 296 15.67 -11.94 22.73
N PHE A 297 16.30 -11.12 23.55
CA PHE A 297 15.91 -9.74 23.82
C PHE A 297 16.84 -8.80 23.08
N VAL A 298 16.31 -7.68 22.62
CA VAL A 298 17.07 -6.56 22.09
C VAL A 298 17.04 -5.43 23.13
N GLY A 299 18.22 -4.98 23.54
CA GLY A 299 18.42 -3.83 24.43
C GLY A 299 18.90 -2.62 23.63
N ILE A 300 18.23 -1.49 23.79
CA ILE A 300 18.50 -0.23 23.08
C ILE A 300 18.73 0.89 24.10
N LYS A 301 19.89 1.55 24.04
CA LYS A 301 20.13 2.84 24.72
C LYS A 301 19.61 3.98 23.87
N ASP A 302 19.29 5.10 24.51
CA ASP A 302 18.89 6.34 23.82
C ASP A 302 19.99 6.88 22.88
N THR A 303 21.25 6.45 23.03
CA THR A 303 22.35 6.80 22.12
C THR A 303 22.35 6.03 20.80
N TYR A 304 21.61 4.92 20.71
CA TYR A 304 21.59 4.10 19.50
C TYR A 304 20.67 4.70 18.45
N ASP A 305 21.24 4.91 17.27
CA ASP A 305 20.48 5.24 16.07
C ASP A 305 21.08 4.46 14.90
N PRO A 306 20.31 3.59 14.22
CA PRO A 306 20.84 2.72 13.18
C PRO A 306 21.40 3.47 11.96
N TYR A 307 21.09 4.77 11.80
CA TYR A 307 21.53 5.57 10.66
C TYR A 307 22.65 6.54 11.01
N THR A 308 22.64 7.08 12.23
CA THR A 308 23.54 8.17 12.65
C THR A 308 24.55 7.74 13.71
N ASN A 309 24.26 6.69 14.48
CA ASN A 309 25.17 6.14 15.49
C ASN A 309 24.96 4.62 15.68
N PRO A 310 25.23 3.80 14.65
CA PRO A 310 24.93 2.37 14.70
C PRO A 310 25.94 1.56 15.51
N ASN A 311 27.06 2.17 15.91
CA ASN A 311 28.17 1.50 16.61
C ASN A 311 28.04 1.50 18.14
N SER A 312 26.97 2.06 18.71
CA SER A 312 26.83 2.12 20.18
C SER A 312 25.38 2.00 20.64
N GLY A 313 25.19 1.40 21.81
CA GLY A 313 23.88 1.34 22.46
C GLY A 313 22.93 0.26 21.94
N PHE A 314 23.42 -0.67 21.10
CA PHE A 314 22.69 -1.86 20.68
C PHE A 314 23.22 -3.11 21.36
N TYR A 315 22.31 -3.87 21.98
CA TYR A 315 22.59 -5.14 22.61
C TYR A 315 21.57 -6.19 22.18
N ALA A 316 21.97 -7.43 21.99
CA ALA A 316 21.04 -8.55 21.88
C ALA A 316 21.48 -9.66 22.83
N PHE A 317 20.55 -10.25 23.60
CA PHE A 317 20.94 -11.23 24.62
C PHE A 317 19.88 -12.29 24.86
N ILE A 318 20.32 -13.43 25.37
CA ILE A 318 19.48 -14.59 25.68
C ILE A 318 20.01 -15.30 26.92
N ALA A 319 19.11 -15.86 27.74
CA ALA A 319 19.51 -16.75 28.82
C ALA A 319 19.82 -18.16 28.29
N MET A 320 21.10 -18.52 28.36
CA MET A 320 21.60 -19.86 28.06
C MET A 320 21.33 -20.85 29.21
N ASP A 321 21.26 -20.37 30.44
CA ASP A 321 20.78 -21.13 31.60
C ASP A 321 20.00 -20.16 32.49
N LYS A 322 18.72 -20.47 32.77
CA LYS A 322 17.85 -19.66 33.64
C LYS A 322 17.99 -20.04 35.12
N GLY A 323 18.78 -21.07 35.45
CA GLY A 323 19.02 -21.49 36.82
C GLY A 323 17.77 -22.00 37.55
N GLU A 324 16.72 -22.38 36.80
CA GLU A 324 15.40 -22.75 37.35
C GLU A 324 15.47 -23.96 38.30
N ASP A 325 16.38 -24.90 38.01
CA ASP A 325 16.59 -26.13 38.80
C ASP A 325 17.80 -26.05 39.76
N LYS A 326 18.55 -24.94 39.76
CA LYS A 326 19.81 -24.78 40.51
C LYS A 326 19.72 -23.65 41.52
N LYS A 327 18.77 -23.74 42.45
CA LYS A 327 18.83 -22.92 43.66
C LYS A 327 19.98 -23.44 44.52
N ASP A 328 20.97 -22.61 44.78
CA ASP A 328 21.97 -22.96 45.79
C ASP A 328 21.36 -22.90 47.21
N ALA A 329 22.11 -23.34 48.22
CA ALA A 329 21.65 -23.36 49.62
C ALA A 329 21.21 -21.97 50.17
N ASN A 330 21.50 -20.88 49.45
CA ASN A 330 21.17 -19.50 49.80
C ASN A 330 20.02 -18.93 48.94
N ASN A 331 19.33 -19.78 48.19
CA ASN A 331 18.27 -19.44 47.23
C ASN A 331 18.76 -18.54 46.08
N ASN A 332 20.06 -18.58 45.76
CA ASN A 332 20.59 -17.89 44.59
C ASN A 332 20.24 -18.66 43.33
N ARG A 333 19.91 -17.93 42.26
CA ARG A 333 19.76 -18.50 40.92
C ARG A 333 20.90 -17.99 40.05
N PRO A 334 21.94 -18.81 39.77
CA PRO A 334 22.95 -18.46 38.80
C PRO A 334 22.31 -18.51 37.41
N MET A 335 22.45 -17.42 36.65
CA MET A 335 22.00 -17.37 35.26
C MET A 335 23.20 -17.18 34.36
N LYS A 336 23.17 -17.85 33.22
CA LYS A 336 24.18 -17.70 32.17
C LYS A 336 23.56 -16.96 31.00
N ILE A 337 24.05 -15.76 30.71
CA ILE A 337 23.51 -14.89 29.67
C ILE A 337 24.53 -14.77 28.54
N LEU A 338 24.12 -15.10 27.33
CA LEU A 338 24.87 -14.79 26.11
C LEU A 338 24.45 -13.42 25.63
N ILE A 339 25.41 -12.57 25.30
CA ILE A 339 25.19 -11.19 24.88
C ILE A 339 25.97 -10.93 23.60
N TYR A 340 25.34 -10.23 22.68
CA TYR A 340 25.89 -9.60 21.49
C TYR A 340 25.88 -8.09 21.68
N THR A 341 26.98 -7.42 21.40
CA THR A 341 27.12 -5.96 21.47
C THR A 341 27.97 -5.49 20.29
N THR A 342 27.82 -4.23 19.90
CA THR A 342 28.74 -3.62 18.93
C THR A 342 30.19 -3.76 19.42
N ALA A 343 31.08 -4.15 18.50
CA ALA A 343 32.51 -4.27 18.80
C ALA A 343 33.03 -2.90 19.27
N GLN A 344 33.75 -2.88 20.40
CA GLN A 344 34.40 -1.68 20.95
C GLN A 344 35.83 -1.58 20.44
#